data_AF-A0A3C1G9E3-F1
#
_entry.id   AF-A0A3C1G9E3-F1
#
_cell.length_a   1.000
_cell.length_b   1.000
_cell.length_c   1.000
_cell.angle_alpha   90.00
_cell.angle_beta   90.00
_cell.angle_gamma   90.00
#
_symmetry.space_group_name_H-M   'P 1'
#
loop_
_entity.id
_entity.type
_entity.pdbx_description
1 polymer ?
#
loop_
_entity_poly.entity_id
_entity_poly.type
_entity_poly.pdbx_seq_one_letter_code
_entity_poly.pdbx_strand_id
1 'polypeptide(L)'
;MLDWELAHLGDPGEDVGWACMRFWRSVDRPGAPALGTRQRFLDAYAAQGGRRFDREAAHYWDVFANVRWAVITLSQAHRHLSGRERSLELASIGRHCAEVEWELMRLLRDR
;
A
#
# COMPACT_ATOMS: atom_id res chain seq x y z
N MET A 1 -14.41 11.07 0.16
CA MET A 1 -13.13 10.76 0.84
C MET A 1 -13.30 11.04 2.32
N LEU A 2 -12.82 10.14 3.17
CA LEU A 2 -12.87 10.20 4.63
C LEU A 2 -11.46 9.89 5.17
N ASP A 3 -11.28 9.99 6.49
CA ASP A 3 -10.06 9.56 7.19
C ASP A 3 -8.76 10.26 6.74
N TRP A 4 -8.64 11.54 7.12
CA TRP A 4 -7.56 12.44 6.68
C TRP A 4 -6.33 12.44 7.61
N GLU A 5 -6.24 11.51 8.56
CA GLU A 5 -5.21 11.53 9.62
C GLU A 5 -3.78 11.35 9.10
N LEU A 6 -3.60 10.79 7.90
CA LEU A 6 -2.31 10.59 7.24
C LEU A 6 -2.03 11.58 6.09
N ALA A 7 -2.91 12.54 5.86
CA ALA A 7 -2.78 13.48 4.75
C ALA A 7 -1.61 14.45 4.95
N HIS A 8 -0.81 14.62 3.91
CA HIS A 8 0.34 15.52 3.91
C HIS A 8 0.67 15.95 2.48
N LEU A 9 1.49 17.00 2.34
CA LEU A 9 2.08 17.37 1.04
C LEU A 9 3.25 16.43 0.74
N GLY A 10 3.22 15.79 -0.43
CA GLY A 10 4.20 14.79 -0.81
C GLY A 10 4.22 14.50 -2.31
N ASP A 11 5.04 13.53 -2.71
CA ASP A 11 5.06 13.05 -4.09
C ASP A 11 3.80 12.21 -4.36
N PRO A 12 3.04 12.46 -5.43
CA PRO A 12 1.77 11.75 -5.72
C PRO A 12 1.94 10.25 -5.95
N GLY A 13 3.16 9.77 -6.20
CA GLY A 13 3.47 8.36 -6.29
C GLY A 13 3.24 7.61 -4.98
N GLU A 14 3.29 8.29 -3.84
CA GLU A 14 2.96 7.70 -2.55
C GLU A 14 1.50 7.24 -2.51
N ASP A 15 0.56 8.08 -2.91
CA ASP A 15 -0.87 7.75 -2.97
C ASP A 15 -1.18 6.71 -4.04
N VAL A 16 -0.55 6.83 -5.21
CA VAL A 16 -0.72 5.88 -6.32
C VAL A 16 -0.20 4.49 -5.93
N GLY A 17 1.00 4.41 -5.34
CA GLY A 17 1.57 3.16 -4.83
C GLY A 17 0.73 2.58 -3.71
N TRP A 18 0.22 3.42 -2.81
CA TRP A 18 -0.71 2.99 -1.75
C TRP A 18 -1.96 2.34 -2.34
N ALA A 19 -2.65 3.00 -3.27
CA ALA A 19 -3.87 2.48 -3.89
C ALA A 19 -3.64 1.19 -4.71
N CYS A 20 -2.46 1.04 -5.32
CA CYS A 20 -2.13 -0.13 -6.13
C CYS A 20 -1.59 -1.32 -5.33
N MET A 21 -1.34 -1.16 -4.03
CA MET A 21 -0.77 -2.22 -3.21
C MET A 21 -1.66 -3.47 -3.22
N ARG A 22 -1.04 -4.64 -3.39
CA ARG A 22 -1.72 -5.95 -3.39
C ARG A 22 -2.59 -6.18 -2.15
N PHE A 23 -2.22 -5.60 -1.01
CA PHE A 23 -2.95 -5.67 0.26
C PHE A 23 -4.40 -5.18 0.12
N TRP A 24 -4.63 -4.03 -0.52
CA TRP A 24 -5.97 -3.45 -0.67
C TRP A 24 -6.83 -4.17 -1.71
N ARG A 25 -6.19 -4.86 -2.67
CA ARG A 25 -6.85 -5.63 -3.72
C ARG A 25 -7.82 -4.80 -4.58
N SER A 26 -7.62 -3.48 -4.61
CA SER A 26 -8.42 -2.54 -5.39
C SER A 26 -8.07 -2.61 -6.88
N VAL A 27 -6.82 -2.95 -7.19
CA VAL A 27 -6.21 -3.06 -8.52
C VAL A 27 -5.67 -4.49 -8.69
N ASP A 28 -5.69 -5.02 -9.92
CA ASP A 28 -5.08 -6.32 -10.29
C ASP A 28 -5.53 -7.55 -9.47
N ARG A 29 -6.78 -7.54 -8.98
CA ARG A 29 -7.38 -8.71 -8.31
C ARG A 29 -8.14 -9.58 -9.33
N PRO A 30 -7.94 -10.92 -9.33
CA PRO A 30 -8.80 -11.84 -10.09
C PRO A 30 -10.28 -11.67 -9.72
N GLY A 31 -11.17 -11.63 -10.72
CA GLY A 31 -12.61 -11.41 -10.55
C GLY A 31 -13.02 -9.98 -10.90
N ALA A 32 -13.64 -9.27 -9.95
CA ALA A 32 -14.11 -7.89 -10.12
C ALA A 32 -13.20 -6.90 -9.36
N PRO A 33 -12.02 -6.54 -9.91
CA PRO A 33 -11.18 -5.51 -9.31
C PRO A 33 -11.93 -4.17 -9.35
N ALA A 34 -12.01 -3.48 -8.21
CA ALA A 34 -12.73 -2.21 -8.09
C ALA A 34 -12.26 -1.15 -9.10
N LEU A 35 -10.97 -1.18 -9.46
CA LEU A 35 -10.32 -0.19 -10.32
C LEU A 35 -9.73 -0.77 -11.63
N GLY A 36 -9.95 -2.06 -11.91
CA GLY A 36 -9.42 -2.71 -13.11
C GLY A 36 -7.95 -3.15 -12.98
N THR A 37 -7.28 -3.25 -14.13
CA THR A 37 -5.85 -3.58 -14.17
C THR A 37 -4.99 -2.38 -13.76
N ARG A 38 -3.77 -2.62 -13.29
CA ARG A 38 -2.83 -1.55 -12.94
C ARG A 38 -2.54 -0.62 -14.10
N GLN A 39 -2.34 -1.16 -15.31
CA GLN A 39 -2.13 -0.32 -16.48
C GLN A 39 -3.33 0.60 -16.73
N ARG A 40 -4.56 0.06 -16.67
CA ARG A 40 -5.77 0.86 -16.84
C ARG A 40 -5.90 1.94 -15.76
N PHE A 41 -5.59 1.62 -14.51
CA PHE A 41 -5.62 2.59 -13.41
C PHE A 41 -4.61 3.72 -13.63
N LEU A 42 -3.35 3.39 -13.96
CA LEU A 42 -2.30 4.39 -14.20
C LEU A 42 -2.59 5.26 -15.42
N ASP A 43 -3.12 4.68 -16.50
CA ASP A 43 -3.51 5.42 -17.70
C ASP A 43 -4.68 6.37 -17.41
N ALA A 44 -5.68 5.93 -16.64
CA ALA A 44 -6.79 6.78 -16.21
C ALA A 44 -6.31 7.91 -15.30
N TYR A 45 -5.42 7.62 -14.35
CA TYR A 45 -4.82 8.63 -13.47
C TYR A 45 -4.10 9.72 -14.27
N ALA A 46 -3.27 9.32 -15.24
CA ALA A 46 -2.56 10.26 -16.10
C ALA A 46 -3.52 11.07 -17.00
N ALA A 47 -4.57 10.44 -17.53
CA ALA A 47 -5.56 11.11 -18.38
C ALA A 47 -6.38 12.17 -17.62
N GLN A 48 -6.50 12.06 -16.30
CA GLN A 48 -7.22 13.03 -15.44
C GLN A 48 -6.31 14.10 -14.83
N GLY A 49 -5.10 14.29 -15.39
CA GLY A 49 -4.15 15.33 -14.96
C GLY A 49 -3.12 14.87 -13.93
N GLY A 50 -3.10 13.58 -13.59
CA GLY A 50 -2.07 12.98 -12.75
C GLY A 50 -0.73 12.80 -13.50
N ARG A 51 0.33 12.54 -12.73
CA ARG A 51 1.64 12.15 -13.29
C ARG A 51 1.54 10.81 -14.01
N ARG A 52 2.18 10.69 -15.18
CA ARG A 52 2.41 9.40 -15.82
C ARG A 52 3.56 8.66 -15.15
N PHE A 53 3.33 7.41 -14.76
CA PHE A 53 4.34 6.54 -14.16
C PHE A 53 4.83 5.55 -15.21
N ASP A 54 6.15 5.51 -15.43
CA ASP A 54 6.76 4.40 -16.13
C ASP A 54 6.89 3.17 -15.21
N ARG A 55 7.41 2.07 -15.77
CA ARG A 55 7.56 0.80 -15.04
C ARG A 55 8.46 0.93 -13.81
N GLU A 56 9.55 1.69 -13.91
CA GLU A 56 10.54 1.79 -12.83
C GLU A 56 10.00 2.64 -11.68
N ALA A 57 9.41 3.79 -11.99
CA ALA A 57 8.74 4.64 -11.02
C ALA A 57 7.59 3.88 -10.35
N ALA A 58 6.74 3.19 -11.13
CA ALA A 58 5.64 2.40 -10.58
C ALA A 58 6.14 1.28 -9.65
N HIS A 59 7.24 0.61 -9.99
CA HIS A 59 7.84 -0.42 -9.16
C HIS A 59 8.42 0.14 -7.85
N TYR A 60 9.12 1.29 -7.92
CA TYR A 60 9.62 1.97 -6.73
C TYR A 60 8.49 2.27 -5.74
N TRP A 61 7.38 2.81 -6.23
CA TRP A 61 6.23 3.16 -5.39
C TRP A 61 5.52 1.94 -4.81
N ASP A 62 5.52 0.79 -5.50
CA ASP A 62 5.02 -0.47 -4.92
C ASP A 62 5.87 -0.93 -3.73
N VAL A 63 7.20 -0.88 -3.88
CA VAL A 63 8.12 -1.25 -2.80
C VAL A 63 7.94 -0.29 -1.63
N PHE A 64 7.95 1.02 -1.89
CA PHE A 64 7.81 2.04 -0.85
C PHE A 64 6.49 1.90 -0.08
N ALA A 65 5.36 1.71 -0.79
CA ALA A 65 4.07 1.55 -0.16
C ALA A 65 4.04 0.33 0.78
N ASN A 66 4.61 -0.81 0.37
CA ASN A 66 4.70 -1.99 1.22
C ASN A 66 5.62 -1.74 2.44
N VAL A 67 6.77 -1.07 2.28
CA VAL A 67 7.63 -0.71 3.42
C VAL A 67 6.85 0.15 4.42
N ARG A 68 6.13 1.17 3.94
CA ARG A 68 5.31 2.04 4.79
C ARG A 68 4.24 1.26 5.55
N TRP A 69 3.55 0.33 4.88
CA TRP A 69 2.53 -0.50 5.53
C TRP A 69 3.13 -1.49 6.55
N ALA A 70 4.33 -2.03 6.30
CA ALA A 70 5.06 -2.84 7.29
C ALA A 70 5.34 -2.03 8.56
N VAL A 71 5.82 -0.78 8.44
CA VAL A 71 6.07 0.10 9.60
C VAL A 71 4.79 0.38 10.38
N ILE A 72 3.68 0.63 9.69
CA ILE A 72 2.37 0.88 10.33
C ILE A 72 1.91 -0.37 11.08
N THR A 73 1.91 -1.54 10.44
CA THR A 73 1.46 -2.80 11.08
C THR A 73 2.32 -3.15 12.30
N LEU A 74 3.64 -3.00 12.23
CA LEU A 74 4.55 -3.18 13.37
C LEU A 74 4.25 -2.20 14.51
N SER A 75 3.97 -0.93 14.18
CA SER A 75 3.63 0.08 15.18
C SER A 75 2.32 -0.25 15.90
N GLN A 76 1.32 -0.76 15.18
CA GLN A 76 0.05 -1.21 15.77
C GLN A 76 0.27 -2.47 16.63
N ALA A 77 1.07 -3.42 16.18
CA ALA A 77 1.45 -4.60 16.96
C ALA A 77 2.15 -4.20 18.28
N HIS A 78 3.11 -3.27 18.20
CA HIS A 78 3.86 -2.81 19.36
C HIS A 78 2.96 -2.10 20.39
N ARG A 79 1.99 -1.29 19.96
CA ARG A 79 0.98 -0.70 20.86
C ARG A 79 0.24 -1.74 21.70
N HIS A 80 -0.15 -2.84 21.06
CA HIS A 80 -0.81 -3.95 21.74
C HIS A 80 0.15 -4.70 22.68
N LEU A 81 1.29 -5.16 22.15
CA LEU A 81 2.21 -6.04 22.86
C LEU A 81 2.92 -5.36 24.04
N SER A 82 3.16 -4.05 23.95
CA SER A 82 3.73 -3.26 25.05
C SER A 82 2.74 -3.03 26.21
N GLY A 83 1.46 -3.37 26.03
CA GLY A 83 0.41 -3.08 27.00
C GLY A 83 -0.04 -1.61 27.02
N ARG A 84 0.56 -0.73 26.20
CA ARG A 84 0.14 0.67 26.05
C ARG A 84 -1.33 0.78 25.64
N GLU A 85 -1.78 -0.13 24.78
CA GLU A 85 -3.18 -0.21 24.37
C GLU A 85 -3.57 -1.66 24.02
N ARG A 86 -4.25 -2.34 24.94
CA ARG A 86 -4.72 -3.71 24.72
C ARG A 86 -5.96 -3.73 23.83
N SER A 87 -5.74 -3.82 22.52
CA SER A 87 -6.81 -3.91 21.51
C SER A 87 -6.62 -5.11 20.57
N LEU A 88 -7.67 -5.92 20.39
CA LEU A 88 -7.66 -7.05 19.45
C LEU A 88 -7.48 -6.58 18.00
N GLU A 89 -8.03 -5.42 17.66
CA GLU A 89 -7.88 -4.81 16.34
C GLU A 89 -6.41 -4.52 16.04
N LEU A 90 -5.70 -3.87 16.97
CA LEU A 90 -4.27 -3.57 16.83
C LEU A 90 -3.41 -4.83 16.67
N ALA A 91 -3.72 -5.88 17.44
CA ALA A 91 -3.08 -7.18 17.29
C ALA A 91 -3.36 -7.82 15.93
N SER A 92 -4.61 -7.67 15.43
CA SER A 92 -4.99 -8.22 14.12
C SER A 92 -4.31 -7.50 12.98
N ILE A 93 -4.23 -6.16 13.02
CA ILE A 93 -3.49 -5.36 12.03
C ILE A 93 -2.01 -5.75 12.04
N GLY A 94 -1.42 -5.92 13.23
CA GLY A 94 -0.03 -6.34 13.40
C GLY A 94 0.35 -7.63 12.67
N ARG A 95 -0.58 -8.58 12.58
CA ARG A 95 -0.37 -9.87 11.88
C ARG A 95 -0.07 -9.68 10.38
N HIS A 96 -0.58 -8.62 9.76
CA HIS A 96 -0.37 -8.38 8.34
C HIS A 96 1.09 -8.05 7.99
N CYS A 97 1.94 -7.73 8.97
CA CYS A 97 3.37 -7.52 8.74
C CYS A 97 4.01 -8.68 7.95
N ALA A 98 3.69 -9.93 8.29
CA ALA A 98 4.23 -11.11 7.61
C ALA A 98 3.81 -11.19 6.12
N GLU A 99 2.57 -10.79 5.80
CA GLU A 99 2.08 -10.75 4.42
C GLU A 99 2.80 -9.67 3.60
N VAL A 100 3.07 -8.53 4.23
CA VAL A 100 3.77 -7.39 3.62
C VAL A 100 5.25 -7.69 3.41
N GLU A 101 5.91 -8.30 4.39
CA GLU A 101 7.30 -8.76 4.27
C GLU A 101 7.46 -9.76 3.12
N TRP A 102 6.53 -10.70 2.99
CA TRP A 102 6.53 -11.64 1.87
C TRP A 102 6.40 -10.92 0.52
N GLU A 103 5.50 -9.95 0.42
CA GLU A 103 5.31 -9.17 -0.80
C GLU A 103 6.54 -8.31 -1.13
N LEU A 104 7.19 -7.71 -0.13
CA LEU A 104 8.46 -7.01 -0.30
C LEU A 104 9.54 -7.93 -0.86
N MET A 105 9.69 -9.14 -0.31
CA MET A 105 10.67 -10.11 -0.82
C MET A 105 10.37 -10.49 -2.27
N ARG A 106 9.09 -10.59 -2.66
CA ARG A 106 8.69 -10.84 -4.05
C ARG A 106 9.07 -9.67 -4.96
N LEU A 107 8.70 -8.45 -4.58
CA LEU A 107 9.01 -7.24 -5.35
C LEU A 107 10.52 -7.05 -5.52
N LEU A 108 11.31 -7.28 -4.47
CA LEU A 108 12.76 -7.10 -4.51
C LEU A 108 13.50 -8.20 -5.30
N ARG A 109 12.91 -9.40 -5.38
CA ARG A 109 13.49 -10.52 -6.15
C ARG A 109 13.28 -10.36 -7.66
N ASP A 110 12.12 -9.85 -8.07
CA ASP A 110 11.69 -9.80 -9.47
C ASP A 110 12.31 -8.62 -10.27
N ARG A 111 13.53 -8.17 -9.91
CA ARG A 111 14.27 -7.11 -10.60
C ARG A 111 15.04 -7.60 -11.81
#